data_AF-A0A5N4D0H9-F1
#
_entry.id   AF-A0A5N4D0H9-F1
#
_cell.length_a   1.000
_cell.length_b   1.000
_cell.length_c   1.000
_cell.angle_alpha   90.00
_cell.angle_beta   90.00
_cell.angle_gamma   90.00
#
_symmetry.space_group_name_H-M   'P 1'
#
loop_
_entity.id
_entity.type
_entity.pdbx_description
1 polymer ?
#
loop_
_entity_poly.entity_id
_entity_poly.type
_entity_poly.pdbx_seq_one_letter_code
_entity_poly.pdbx_strand_id
1 'polypeptide(L)'
;MEMVAHGYLSHGEAQHSVDKLVNMTYIFQKLAAVKDQREWVTTSGAHKTLVNLLSARDTNVLLGALLALASLAESPECREKISELNIVENLLMILHEYDLLSKRLTAELLRLLCAERQVKEQLKLYEGVPVLLSLLHSDHLKLLWSVVWILVQVCEDPETSVEIRVWGGIKQLLHILRGDRNFVSDRSSIGSLSSANAAGRIQQLHLSEDLSPREIQENTFSLQAACCAALTELVLNDANAQQVVQAEALKGYRLFPTDLFEIFIDIGHYVRDIAAYEELVSKLNLLVEDELRQIAENIESINQNKAPSKYIGNYAILDHLGSGAFGCVYKVRKRSGQNLLAMKEVNLHNPAFGKDKKDRDSSVRNIVSELTIIKEQLYHPNVVRYYKTFLETQAVVVFLVASNMLLFVWNALLVLSSNPTPPGGIFDVHITSGVF
;
A
#
# COMPACT_ATOMS: atom_id res chain seq x y z
N MET A 1 37.07 10.51 9.59
CA MET A 1 36.26 9.28 9.52
C MET A 1 36.93 8.23 8.67
N GLU A 2 37.21 8.54 7.39
CA GLU A 2 37.85 7.62 6.43
C GLU A 2 39.09 6.89 6.97
N MET A 3 40.07 7.59 7.55
CA MET A 3 41.25 6.94 8.14
C MET A 3 40.92 5.90 9.21
N VAL A 4 39.93 6.18 10.06
CA VAL A 4 39.50 5.26 11.14
C VAL A 4 38.72 4.08 10.54
N ALA A 5 37.86 4.34 9.56
CA ALA A 5 37.09 3.32 8.86
C ALA A 5 38.00 2.36 8.09
N HIS A 6 38.99 2.89 7.35
CA HIS A 6 39.99 2.08 6.67
C HIS A 6 40.75 1.20 7.66
N GLY A 7 41.27 1.77 8.75
CA GLY A 7 41.97 1.00 9.79
C GLY A 7 41.11 -0.11 10.39
N TYR A 8 39.83 0.18 10.68
CA TYR A 8 38.87 -0.79 11.21
C TYR A 8 38.60 -1.94 10.23
N LEU A 9 38.28 -1.63 8.97
CA LEU A 9 37.93 -2.65 7.97
C LEU A 9 39.14 -3.51 7.53
N SER A 10 40.36 -2.98 7.60
CA SER A 10 41.57 -3.68 7.13
C SER A 10 42.35 -4.41 8.22
N HIS A 11 42.39 -3.90 9.46
CA HIS A 11 43.26 -4.44 10.52
C HIS A 11 42.49 -5.02 11.74
N GLY A 12 41.16 -5.05 11.69
CA GLY A 12 40.32 -5.70 12.70
C GLY A 12 39.82 -4.77 13.83
N GLU A 13 38.92 -5.32 14.64
CA GLU A 13 38.05 -4.63 15.60
C GLU A 13 38.77 -4.19 16.88
N ALA A 14 39.71 -3.25 16.79
CA ALA A 14 40.18 -2.59 18.01
C ALA A 14 39.00 -1.81 18.64
N GLN A 15 38.63 -2.13 19.89
CA GLN A 15 37.48 -1.53 20.61
C GLN A 15 37.48 0.01 20.55
N HIS A 16 38.66 0.62 20.65
CA HIS A 16 38.83 2.07 20.56
C HIS A 16 38.47 2.64 19.17
N SER A 17 38.64 1.87 18.09
CA SER A 17 38.23 2.24 16.75
C SER A 17 36.71 2.14 16.59
N VAL A 18 36.07 1.12 17.19
CA VAL A 18 34.61 0.97 17.23
C VAL A 18 33.96 2.18 17.90
N ASP A 19 34.41 2.53 19.11
CA ASP A 19 33.87 3.69 19.85
C ASP A 19 34.00 5.00 19.06
N LYS A 20 35.12 5.19 18.36
CA LYS A 20 35.33 6.36 17.50
C LYS A 20 34.37 6.36 16.32
N LEU A 21 34.20 5.22 15.65
CA LEU A 21 33.32 5.10 14.49
C LEU A 21 31.87 5.33 14.87
N VAL A 22 31.38 4.70 15.95
CA VAL A 22 30.04 4.93 16.49
C VAL A 22 29.83 6.42 16.72
N ASN A 23 30.72 7.10 17.46
CA ASN A 23 30.56 8.54 17.69
C ASN A 23 30.58 9.35 16.39
N MET A 24 31.45 9.02 15.43
CA MET A 24 31.52 9.71 14.14
C MET A 24 30.25 9.51 13.31
N THR A 25 29.73 8.29 13.19
CA THR A 25 28.49 8.01 12.45
C THR A 25 27.31 8.77 13.03
N TYR A 26 27.20 8.86 14.36
CA TYR A 26 26.17 9.67 15.02
C TYR A 26 26.33 11.18 14.82
N ILE A 27 27.57 11.69 14.79
CA ILE A 27 27.80 13.09 14.43
C ILE A 27 27.31 13.35 13.01
N PHE A 28 27.65 12.49 12.05
CA PHE A 28 27.18 12.62 10.67
C PHE A 28 25.67 12.48 10.53
N GLN A 29 25.03 11.60 11.30
CA GLN A 29 23.56 11.54 11.37
C GLN A 29 22.96 12.87 11.84
N LYS A 30 23.49 13.46 12.93
CA LYS A 30 22.97 14.74 13.45
C LYS A 30 23.18 15.89 12.47
N LEU A 31 24.32 15.92 11.78
CA LEU A 31 24.57 16.89 10.71
C LEU A 31 23.59 16.66 9.55
N ALA A 32 23.41 15.42 9.12
CA ALA A 32 22.49 15.07 8.04
C ALA A 32 21.01 15.32 8.40
N ALA A 33 20.63 15.33 9.67
CA ALA A 33 19.28 15.69 10.10
C ALA A 33 18.93 17.15 9.82
N VAL A 34 19.92 18.04 9.66
CA VAL A 34 19.71 19.45 9.31
C VAL A 34 19.84 19.62 7.80
N LYS A 35 18.75 20.04 7.13
CA LYS A 35 18.65 20.13 5.66
C LYS A 35 19.86 20.82 5.02
N ASP A 36 20.25 21.99 5.52
CA ASP A 36 21.33 22.82 4.94
C ASP A 36 22.73 22.21 5.15
N GLN A 37 22.88 21.28 6.08
CA GLN A 37 24.16 20.66 6.41
C GLN A 37 24.40 19.36 5.63
N ARG A 38 23.36 18.78 5.01
CA ARG A 38 23.46 17.57 4.18
C ARG A 38 24.46 17.73 3.04
N GLU A 39 24.49 18.91 2.43
CA GLU A 39 25.42 19.24 1.35
C GLU A 39 26.88 19.21 1.84
N TRP A 40 27.16 19.68 3.06
CA TRP A 40 28.52 19.63 3.62
C TRP A 40 28.98 18.20 3.86
N VAL A 41 28.07 17.35 4.36
CA VAL A 41 28.35 15.93 4.58
C VAL A 41 28.63 15.22 3.25
N THR A 42 27.87 15.49 2.19
CA THR A 42 28.14 14.88 0.88
C THR A 42 29.40 15.43 0.23
N THR A 43 29.62 16.73 0.28
CA THR A 43 30.81 17.41 -0.31
C THR A 43 32.11 16.98 0.37
N SER A 44 32.08 16.68 1.66
CA SER A 44 33.23 16.13 2.39
C SER A 44 33.57 14.67 2.02
N GLY A 45 32.76 14.00 1.20
CA GLY A 45 32.95 12.58 0.84
C GLY A 45 32.51 11.59 1.93
N ALA A 46 31.92 12.05 3.03
CA ALA A 46 31.54 11.20 4.15
C ALA A 46 30.52 10.11 3.77
N HIS A 47 29.61 10.38 2.84
CA HIS A 47 28.65 9.41 2.31
C HIS A 47 29.34 8.14 1.75
N LYS A 48 30.49 8.28 1.08
CA LYS A 48 31.26 7.13 0.56
C LYS A 48 31.80 6.26 1.70
N THR A 49 32.34 6.90 2.74
CA THR A 49 32.83 6.18 3.92
C THR A 49 31.69 5.50 4.67
N LEU A 50 30.53 6.16 4.78
CA LEU A 50 29.33 5.59 5.42
C LEU A 50 28.83 4.35 4.67
N VAL A 51 28.83 4.37 3.33
CA VAL A 51 28.49 3.18 2.52
C VAL A 51 29.47 2.04 2.78
N ASN A 52 30.78 2.32 2.85
CA ASN A 52 31.77 1.29 3.16
C ASN A 52 31.54 0.66 4.56
N LEU A 53 31.08 1.45 5.53
CA LEU A 53 30.77 0.97 6.88
C LEU A 53 29.51 0.10 6.96
N LEU A 54 28.73 -0.06 5.88
CA LEU A 54 27.66 -1.07 5.83
C LEU A 54 28.20 -2.51 5.90
N SER A 55 29.49 -2.70 5.60
CA SER A 55 30.20 -3.97 5.77
C SER A 55 30.75 -4.19 7.18
N ALA A 56 30.48 -3.27 8.12
CA ALA A 56 30.94 -3.39 9.50
C ALA A 56 30.30 -4.59 10.21
N ARG A 57 31.13 -5.35 10.94
CA ARG A 57 30.69 -6.48 11.77
C ARG A 57 30.08 -6.02 13.09
N ASP A 58 30.57 -4.91 13.63
CA ASP A 58 30.00 -4.32 14.83
C ASP A 58 28.63 -3.70 14.51
N THR A 59 27.60 -4.21 15.19
CA THR A 59 26.20 -3.80 14.97
C THR A 59 26.00 -2.31 15.22
N ASN A 60 26.69 -1.70 16.17
CA ASN A 60 26.49 -0.28 16.49
C ASN A 60 27.09 0.63 15.42
N VAL A 61 28.24 0.26 14.86
CA VAL A 61 28.84 0.96 13.70
C VAL A 61 27.92 0.85 12.49
N LEU A 62 27.40 -0.35 12.21
CA LEU A 62 26.45 -0.59 11.13
C LEU A 62 25.17 0.24 11.28
N LEU A 63 24.52 0.17 12.45
CA LEU A 63 23.31 0.94 12.75
C LEU A 63 23.58 2.44 12.61
N GLY A 64 24.70 2.94 13.14
CA GLY A 64 25.11 4.33 12.98
C GLY A 64 25.26 4.75 11.50
N ALA A 65 25.85 3.89 10.67
CA ALA A 65 26.01 4.15 9.24
C ALA A 65 24.64 4.19 8.52
N LEU A 66 23.76 3.22 8.79
CA LEU A 66 22.40 3.17 8.23
C LEU A 66 21.60 4.42 8.60
N LEU A 67 21.65 4.85 9.86
CA LEU A 67 20.97 6.06 10.34
C LEU A 67 21.46 7.32 9.62
N ALA A 68 22.77 7.50 9.52
CA ALA A 68 23.35 8.66 8.85
C ALA A 68 23.02 8.69 7.36
N LEU A 69 23.08 7.54 6.68
CA LEU A 69 22.71 7.43 5.27
C LEU A 69 21.22 7.69 5.06
N ALA A 70 20.34 7.20 5.93
CA ALA A 70 18.90 7.46 5.83
C ALA A 70 18.59 8.96 5.96
N SER A 71 19.21 9.64 6.94
CA SER A 71 19.06 11.10 7.09
C SER A 71 19.60 11.89 5.91
N LEU A 72 20.66 11.42 5.23
CA LEU A 72 21.13 12.03 3.99
C LEU A 72 20.14 11.80 2.85
N ALA A 73 19.64 10.56 2.70
CA ALA A 73 18.74 10.14 1.63
C ALA A 73 17.36 10.83 1.68
N GLU A 74 17.04 11.59 2.73
CA GLU A 74 15.88 12.48 2.73
C GLU A 74 16.02 13.68 1.78
N SER A 75 17.24 14.02 1.32
CA SER A 75 17.48 15.04 0.28
C SER A 75 17.68 14.38 -1.09
N PRO A 76 17.00 14.85 -2.14
CA PRO A 76 17.14 14.27 -3.48
C PRO A 76 18.58 14.37 -4.01
N GLU A 77 19.28 15.49 -3.77
CA GLU A 77 20.67 15.69 -4.20
C GLU A 77 21.63 14.70 -3.51
N CYS A 78 21.34 14.36 -2.26
CA CYS A 78 22.12 13.37 -1.53
C CYS A 78 21.81 11.95 -1.99
N ARG A 79 20.55 11.65 -2.34
CA ARG A 79 20.16 10.34 -2.91
C ARG A 79 20.90 10.06 -4.20
N GLU A 80 20.95 11.03 -5.10
CA GLU A 80 21.67 10.91 -6.37
C GLU A 80 23.14 10.54 -6.14
N LYS A 81 23.84 11.27 -5.26
CA LYS A 81 25.24 10.96 -4.93
C LYS A 81 25.44 9.60 -4.26
N ILE A 82 24.47 9.15 -3.45
CA ILE A 82 24.53 7.83 -2.80
C ILE A 82 24.23 6.72 -3.81
N SER A 83 23.30 6.94 -4.75
CA SER A 83 22.88 5.95 -5.75
C SER A 83 23.94 5.68 -6.82
N GLU A 84 24.90 6.59 -7.01
CA GLU A 84 26.12 6.37 -7.80
C GLU A 84 27.02 5.25 -7.24
N LEU A 85 26.87 4.90 -5.97
CA LEU A 85 27.65 3.85 -5.30
C LEU A 85 26.94 2.49 -5.40
N ASN A 86 27.72 1.40 -5.39
CA ASN A 86 27.20 0.04 -5.33
C ASN A 86 26.73 -0.31 -3.91
N ILE A 87 25.57 0.22 -3.52
CA ILE A 87 25.05 0.12 -2.15
C ILE A 87 24.08 -1.05 -1.99
N VAL A 88 23.34 -1.42 -3.04
CA VAL A 88 22.19 -2.35 -2.92
C VAL A 88 22.60 -3.74 -2.48
N GLU A 89 23.73 -4.27 -2.95
CA GLU A 89 24.24 -5.58 -2.53
C GLU A 89 24.40 -5.69 -1.01
N ASN A 90 25.02 -4.67 -0.37
CA ASN A 90 25.16 -4.60 1.08
C ASN A 90 23.79 -4.53 1.78
N LEU A 91 22.87 -3.72 1.25
CA LEU A 91 21.52 -3.58 1.83
C LEU A 91 20.74 -4.90 1.75
N LEU A 92 20.80 -5.61 0.63
CA LEU A 92 20.13 -6.91 0.48
C LEU A 92 20.71 -7.97 1.42
N MET A 93 22.03 -7.98 1.61
CA MET A 93 22.70 -8.86 2.57
C MET A 93 22.22 -8.59 4.01
N ILE A 94 22.14 -7.31 4.42
CA ILE A 94 21.60 -6.93 5.74
C ILE A 94 20.12 -7.31 5.87
N LEU A 95 19.33 -7.08 4.82
CA LEU A 95 17.91 -7.46 4.77
C LEU A 95 17.67 -8.96 4.87
N HIS A 96 18.64 -9.79 4.49
CA HIS A 96 18.55 -11.23 4.57
C HIS A 96 19.00 -11.75 5.95
N GLU A 97 20.20 -11.36 6.41
CA GLU A 97 20.91 -12.07 7.49
C GLU A 97 20.82 -11.43 8.88
N TYR A 98 20.49 -10.14 8.99
CA TYR A 98 20.61 -9.41 10.26
C TYR A 98 19.34 -9.43 11.12
N ASP A 99 19.43 -8.84 12.31
CA ASP A 99 18.31 -8.71 13.23
C ASP A 99 17.22 -7.74 12.73
N LEU A 100 16.07 -7.76 13.38
CA LEU A 100 14.89 -6.98 12.97
C LEU A 100 15.17 -5.47 12.92
N LEU A 101 15.98 -4.93 13.84
CA LEU A 101 16.29 -3.49 13.85
C LEU A 101 17.13 -3.10 12.63
N SER A 102 18.19 -3.86 12.34
CA SER A 102 19.01 -3.64 11.14
C SER A 102 18.18 -3.77 9.86
N LYS A 103 17.31 -4.78 9.77
CA LYS A 103 16.37 -4.96 8.65
C LYS A 103 15.45 -3.74 8.47
N ARG A 104 14.89 -3.20 9.55
CA ARG A 104 14.03 -2.01 9.53
C ARG A 104 14.76 -0.77 9.00
N LEU A 105 15.94 -0.47 9.55
CA LEU A 105 16.70 0.71 9.11
C LEU A 105 17.17 0.58 7.66
N THR A 106 17.55 -0.63 7.26
CA THR A 106 17.99 -0.93 5.89
C THR A 106 16.84 -0.81 4.90
N ALA A 107 15.66 -1.34 5.22
CA ALA A 107 14.47 -1.20 4.39
C ALA A 107 14.06 0.27 4.25
N GLU A 108 14.18 1.06 5.31
CA GLU A 108 13.90 2.50 5.27
C GLU A 108 14.87 3.27 4.36
N LEU A 109 16.17 3.00 4.49
CA LEU A 109 17.18 3.57 3.60
C LEU A 109 16.93 3.16 2.14
N LEU A 110 16.71 1.87 1.88
CA LEU A 110 16.46 1.37 0.53
C LEU A 110 15.19 2.00 -0.06
N ARG A 111 14.12 2.16 0.73
CA ARG A 111 12.88 2.82 0.30
C ARG A 111 13.11 4.26 -0.17
N LEU A 112 13.96 5.02 0.53
CA LEU A 112 14.30 6.38 0.14
C LEU A 112 15.10 6.42 -1.16
N LEU A 113 16.11 5.54 -1.27
CA LEU A 113 17.02 5.43 -2.41
C LEU A 113 16.36 4.85 -3.66
N CYS A 114 15.31 4.03 -3.52
CA CYS A 114 14.61 3.38 -4.62
C CYS A 114 13.91 4.36 -5.57
N ALA A 115 13.81 5.64 -5.20
CA ALA A 115 13.35 6.70 -6.09
C ALA A 115 14.33 6.94 -7.25
N GLU A 116 15.62 6.61 -7.06
CA GLU A 116 16.66 6.79 -8.06
C GLU A 116 16.75 5.57 -8.99
N ARG A 117 16.84 5.81 -10.30
CA ARG A 117 16.86 4.76 -11.33
C ARG A 117 18.01 3.77 -11.14
N GLN A 118 19.20 4.26 -10.76
CA GLN A 118 20.40 3.47 -10.55
C GLN A 118 20.19 2.41 -9.46
N VAL A 119 19.43 2.73 -8.41
CA VAL A 119 19.13 1.80 -7.32
C VAL A 119 18.17 0.72 -7.79
N LYS A 120 17.15 1.05 -8.60
CA LYS A 120 16.25 0.06 -9.21
C LYS A 120 17.02 -0.90 -10.13
N GLU A 121 17.98 -0.39 -10.92
CA GLU A 121 18.84 -1.20 -11.79
C GLU A 121 19.76 -2.14 -10.99
N GLN A 122 20.36 -1.66 -9.89
CA GLN A 122 21.12 -2.53 -8.99
C GLN A 122 20.23 -3.60 -8.33
N LEU A 123 19.00 -3.26 -7.96
CA LEU A 123 18.02 -4.20 -7.40
C LEU A 123 17.72 -5.36 -8.35
N LYS A 124 17.63 -5.09 -9.66
CA LYS A 124 17.51 -6.11 -10.71
C LYS A 124 18.79 -6.94 -10.83
N LEU A 125 19.95 -6.28 -10.84
CA LEU A 125 21.26 -6.94 -10.97
C LEU A 125 21.53 -7.95 -9.85
N TYR A 126 21.13 -7.63 -8.61
CA TYR A 126 21.36 -8.45 -7.43
C TYR A 126 20.15 -9.30 -7.02
N GLU A 127 19.20 -9.55 -7.93
CA GLU A 127 18.01 -10.39 -7.68
C GLU A 127 17.29 -10.02 -6.36
N GLY A 128 17.08 -8.72 -6.12
CA GLY A 128 16.58 -8.24 -4.84
C GLY A 128 15.08 -8.50 -4.60
N VAL A 129 14.29 -8.77 -5.65
CA VAL A 129 12.84 -9.03 -5.54
C VAL A 129 12.54 -10.22 -4.61
N PRO A 130 13.15 -11.42 -4.77
CA PRO A 130 13.02 -12.52 -3.82
C PRO A 130 13.28 -12.13 -2.37
N VAL A 131 14.34 -11.36 -2.09
CA VAL A 131 14.70 -10.91 -0.74
C VAL A 131 13.60 -10.02 -0.17
N LEU A 132 13.12 -9.04 -0.95
CA LEU A 132 12.03 -8.15 -0.54
C LEU A 132 10.74 -8.93 -0.25
N LEU A 133 10.37 -9.88 -1.12
CA LEU A 133 9.17 -10.70 -0.92
C LEU A 133 9.29 -11.62 0.30
N SER A 134 10.48 -12.13 0.61
CA SER A 134 10.69 -12.95 1.82
C SER A 134 10.31 -12.20 3.11
N LEU A 135 10.51 -10.88 3.12
CA LEU A 135 10.21 -10.01 4.27
C LEU A 135 8.72 -9.72 4.48
N LEU A 136 7.86 -9.99 3.48
CA LEU A 136 6.40 -9.80 3.59
C LEU A 136 5.74 -10.77 4.59
N HIS A 137 6.47 -11.76 5.09
CA HIS A 137 6.03 -12.66 6.16
C HIS A 137 6.29 -12.10 7.57
N SER A 138 7.00 -10.98 7.70
CA SER A 138 7.20 -10.32 8.99
C SER A 138 5.89 -9.80 9.57
N ASP A 139 5.77 -9.77 10.89
CA ASP A 139 4.64 -9.14 11.58
C ASP A 139 4.92 -7.66 11.91
N HIS A 140 6.11 -7.13 11.59
CA HIS A 140 6.50 -5.78 11.99
C HIS A 140 5.99 -4.70 11.00
N LEU A 141 5.02 -3.87 11.41
CA LEU A 141 4.35 -2.88 10.54
C LEU A 141 5.30 -1.98 9.78
N LYS A 142 6.25 -1.33 10.45
CA LYS A 142 7.15 -0.37 9.78
C LYS A 142 8.07 -1.05 8.76
N LEU A 143 8.47 -2.30 9.01
CA LEU A 143 9.30 -3.05 8.06
C LEU A 143 8.48 -3.39 6.82
N LEU A 144 7.29 -3.97 7.04
CA LEU A 144 6.36 -4.27 5.96
C LEU A 144 6.03 -3.02 5.13
N TRP A 145 5.73 -1.91 5.79
CA TRP A 145 5.40 -0.66 5.11
C TRP A 145 6.55 -0.19 4.21
N SER A 146 7.78 -0.21 4.71
CA SER A 146 8.94 0.18 3.90
C SER A 146 9.21 -0.79 2.75
N VAL A 147 9.12 -2.10 2.99
CA VAL A 147 9.28 -3.14 1.96
C VAL A 147 8.20 -3.02 0.87
N VAL A 148 6.93 -2.88 1.26
CA VAL A 148 5.83 -2.71 0.30
C VAL A 148 6.02 -1.44 -0.51
N TRP A 149 6.47 -0.32 0.09
CA TRP A 149 6.77 0.90 -0.68
C TRP A 149 7.95 0.76 -1.63
N ILE A 150 8.95 -0.07 -1.30
CA ILE A 150 9.99 -0.43 -2.29
C ILE A 150 9.34 -1.16 -3.46
N LEU A 151 8.47 -2.15 -3.18
CA LEU A 151 7.74 -2.89 -4.23
C LEU A 151 6.91 -1.97 -5.13
N VAL A 152 6.19 -0.98 -4.55
CA VAL A 152 5.45 0.04 -5.32
C VAL A 152 6.38 0.72 -6.32
N GLN A 153 7.54 1.19 -5.89
CA GLN A 153 8.46 1.96 -6.73
C GLN A 153 9.12 1.10 -7.82
N VAL A 154 9.41 -0.18 -7.55
CA VAL A 154 10.07 -1.05 -8.54
C VAL A 154 9.10 -1.69 -9.51
N CYS A 155 7.82 -1.87 -9.13
CA CYS A 155 6.83 -2.50 -10.01
C CYS A 155 6.32 -1.57 -11.14
N GLU A 156 6.72 -0.30 -11.16
CA GLU A 156 6.62 0.58 -12.32
C GLU A 156 7.38 0.02 -13.54
N ASP A 157 8.45 -0.75 -13.31
CA ASP A 157 9.23 -1.42 -14.34
C ASP A 157 8.54 -2.74 -14.77
N PRO A 158 8.25 -2.94 -16.07
CA PRO A 158 7.51 -4.11 -16.53
C PRO A 158 8.17 -5.46 -16.25
N GLU A 159 9.50 -5.53 -16.29
CA GLU A 159 10.25 -6.77 -16.04
C GLU A 159 10.13 -7.15 -14.56
N THR A 160 10.38 -6.18 -13.68
CA THR A 160 10.26 -6.35 -12.23
C THR A 160 8.82 -6.70 -11.81
N SER A 161 7.82 -6.08 -12.45
CA SER A 161 6.40 -6.39 -12.23
C SER A 161 6.06 -7.85 -12.54
N VAL A 162 6.62 -8.41 -13.61
CA VAL A 162 6.47 -9.83 -13.95
C VAL A 162 7.20 -10.72 -12.94
N GLU A 163 8.40 -10.33 -12.53
CA GLU A 163 9.16 -11.06 -11.51
C GLU A 163 8.41 -11.15 -10.18
N ILE A 164 7.85 -10.04 -9.69
CA ILE A 164 7.03 -9.99 -8.48
C ILE A 164 5.83 -10.96 -8.57
N ARG A 165 5.16 -11.03 -9.74
CA ARG A 165 4.07 -11.99 -9.98
C ARG A 165 4.58 -13.43 -9.89
N VAL A 166 5.67 -13.75 -10.57
CA VAL A 166 6.23 -15.11 -10.66
C VAL A 166 6.63 -15.63 -9.28
N TRP A 167 7.22 -14.78 -8.45
CA TRP A 167 7.56 -15.09 -7.05
C TRP A 167 6.36 -15.05 -6.09
N GLY A 168 5.14 -14.92 -6.60
CA GLY A 168 3.91 -14.97 -5.81
C GLY A 168 3.65 -13.73 -4.96
N GLY A 169 4.32 -12.61 -5.22
CA GLY A 169 4.17 -11.37 -4.47
C GLY A 169 2.75 -10.83 -4.45
N ILE A 170 1.98 -11.00 -5.54
CA ILE A 170 0.56 -10.61 -5.61
C ILE A 170 -0.27 -11.31 -4.53
N LYS A 171 -0.08 -12.62 -4.33
CA LYS A 171 -0.82 -13.38 -3.31
C LYS A 171 -0.46 -12.92 -1.90
N GLN A 172 0.81 -12.59 -1.66
CA GLN A 172 1.30 -12.11 -0.37
C GLN A 172 0.72 -10.72 -0.03
N LEU A 173 0.71 -9.79 -0.99
CA LEU A 173 0.11 -8.47 -0.83
C LEU A 173 -1.40 -8.55 -0.55
N LEU A 174 -2.11 -9.41 -1.28
CA LEU A 174 -3.54 -9.65 -1.04
C LEU A 174 -3.80 -10.26 0.35
N HIS A 175 -2.92 -11.11 0.84
CA HIS A 175 -3.03 -11.68 2.19
C HIS A 175 -2.85 -10.61 3.28
N ILE A 176 -1.90 -9.68 3.13
CA ILE A 176 -1.74 -8.52 4.03
C ILE A 176 -3.02 -7.66 4.04
N LEU A 177 -3.64 -7.43 2.88
CA LEU A 177 -4.88 -6.65 2.77
C LEU A 177 -6.09 -7.24 3.47
N ARG A 178 -6.15 -8.56 3.66
CA ARG A 178 -7.29 -9.23 4.31
C ARG A 178 -7.44 -8.84 5.78
N GLY A 179 -6.37 -8.38 6.43
CA GLY A 179 -6.42 -7.92 7.82
C GLY A 179 -6.49 -9.03 8.85
N ASP A 180 -6.27 -10.29 8.47
CA ASP A 180 -6.29 -11.46 9.37
C ASP A 180 -4.99 -11.58 10.20
N ARG A 181 -4.02 -10.68 10.02
CA ARG A 181 -2.72 -10.70 10.70
C ARG A 181 -2.68 -9.72 11.87
N ASN A 182 -2.15 -10.20 12.99
CA ASN A 182 -1.83 -9.37 14.15
C ASN A 182 -0.43 -8.77 13.96
N PHE A 183 -0.36 -7.48 13.66
CA PHE A 183 0.91 -6.81 13.47
C PHE A 183 1.49 -6.25 14.77
N VAL A 184 2.81 -6.25 14.85
CA VAL A 184 3.60 -5.67 15.94
C VAL A 184 4.26 -4.39 15.44
N SER A 185 4.40 -3.39 16.31
CA SER A 185 5.14 -2.16 15.98
C SER A 185 5.64 -1.45 17.23
N ASP A 186 6.86 -0.94 17.17
CA ASP A 186 7.45 -0.16 18.25
C ASP A 186 7.27 1.35 18.05
N ARG A 187 7.18 2.10 19.15
CA ARG A 187 7.24 3.58 19.13
C ARG A 187 8.60 4.12 18.69
N SER A 188 9.63 3.28 18.61
CA SER A 188 11.01 3.70 18.35
C SER A 188 11.10 4.66 17.16
N SER A 189 11.31 5.95 17.44
CA SER A 189 11.71 6.90 16.42
C SER A 189 13.19 6.62 16.13
N ILE A 190 13.54 6.59 14.85
CA ILE A 190 14.92 6.44 14.37
C ILE A 190 15.83 7.52 15.02
N GLY A 191 15.25 8.68 15.39
CA GLY A 191 15.91 9.76 16.11
C GLY A 191 16.14 9.55 17.62
N SER A 192 15.58 8.51 18.24
CA SER A 192 15.78 8.22 19.68
C SER A 192 17.06 7.43 19.97
N LEU A 193 17.75 6.92 18.93
CA LEU A 193 19.04 6.27 19.07
C LEU A 193 20.13 7.34 19.23
N SER A 194 20.38 7.80 20.46
CA SER A 194 21.49 8.70 20.77
C SER A 194 22.84 7.94 20.71
N SER A 195 23.95 8.65 20.49
CA SER A 195 25.30 8.06 20.51
C SER A 195 25.63 7.34 21.83
N ALA A 196 25.01 7.76 22.93
CA ALA A 196 25.14 7.11 24.25
C ALA A 196 24.43 5.74 24.33
N ASN A 197 23.36 5.55 23.55
CA ASN A 197 22.55 4.33 23.55
C ASN A 197 23.26 3.22 22.75
N ALA A 198 23.87 3.57 21.62
CA ALA A 198 24.58 2.62 20.76
C ALA A 198 26.00 2.29 21.26
N ALA A 199 26.62 3.14 22.07
CA ALA A 199 27.90 2.79 22.73
C ALA A 199 27.73 1.78 23.89
N GLY A 200 26.52 1.21 24.09
CA GLY A 200 26.22 0.26 25.16
C GLY A 200 26.32 0.83 26.59
N ARG A 201 26.51 2.14 26.75
CA ARG A 201 26.72 2.80 28.05
C ARG A 201 25.43 3.05 28.84
N ILE A 202 24.28 2.95 28.17
CA ILE A 202 22.96 3.00 28.78
C ILE A 202 22.36 1.60 28.56
N GLN A 203 22.33 0.80 29.62
CA GLN A 203 21.65 -0.49 29.63
C GLN A 203 20.23 -0.32 29.12
N GLN A 204 19.85 -1.15 28.14
CA GLN A 204 18.49 -1.47 27.72
C GLN A 204 17.46 -0.42 28.13
N LEU A 205 17.30 0.61 27.32
CA LEU A 205 15.99 1.25 27.28
C LEU A 205 15.05 0.23 26.63
N HIS A 206 14.38 -0.56 27.48
CA HIS A 206 13.07 -1.12 27.19
C HIS A 206 12.18 0.03 26.68
N LEU A 207 12.25 0.30 25.37
CA LEU A 207 11.37 1.21 24.66
C LEU A 207 10.33 0.38 23.88
N SER A 208 9.84 -0.70 24.49
CA SER A 208 8.52 -1.22 24.17
C SER A 208 7.51 -0.44 24.99
N GLU A 209 7.36 0.86 24.70
CA GLU A 209 6.06 1.46 24.95
C GLU A 209 5.17 0.93 23.84
N ASP A 210 4.27 0.01 24.21
CA ASP A 210 3.25 -0.51 23.31
C ASP A 210 2.51 0.68 22.69
N LEU A 211 2.50 0.73 21.35
CA LEU A 211 1.71 1.72 20.64
C LEU A 211 0.25 1.62 21.08
N SER A 212 -0.44 2.76 21.13
CA SER A 212 -1.87 2.74 21.40
C SER A 212 -2.57 1.91 20.32
N PRO A 213 -3.68 1.21 20.64
CA PRO A 213 -4.45 0.46 19.65
C PRO A 213 -4.84 1.30 18.43
N ARG A 214 -5.03 2.61 18.64
CA ARG A 214 -5.31 3.59 17.58
C ARG A 214 -4.12 3.79 16.64
N GLU A 215 -2.90 3.96 17.15
CA GLU A 215 -1.70 4.10 16.30
C GLU A 215 -1.40 2.82 15.52
N ILE A 216 -1.63 1.64 16.12
CA ILE A 216 -1.50 0.36 15.42
C ILE A 216 -2.52 0.28 14.27
N GLN A 217 -3.76 0.72 14.51
CA GLN A 217 -4.80 0.77 13.50
C GLN A 217 -4.45 1.73 12.35
N GLU A 218 -3.98 2.96 12.65
CA GLU A 218 -3.56 3.96 11.66
C GLU A 218 -2.36 3.46 10.82
N ASN A 219 -1.38 2.80 11.45
CA ASN A 219 -0.25 2.20 10.74
C ASN A 219 -0.67 1.00 9.88
N THR A 220 -1.66 0.22 10.33
CA THR A 220 -2.23 -0.88 9.54
C THR A 220 -2.95 -0.35 8.30
N PHE A 221 -3.71 0.73 8.42
CA PHE A 221 -4.31 1.40 7.26
C PHE A 221 -3.26 1.93 6.29
N SER A 222 -2.16 2.47 6.80
CA SER A 222 -1.05 2.95 5.97
C SER A 222 -0.38 1.82 5.19
N LEU A 223 -0.22 0.64 5.83
CA LEU A 223 0.30 -0.56 5.18
C LEU A 223 -0.68 -1.10 4.12
N GLN A 224 -1.98 -1.12 4.42
CA GLN A 224 -3.00 -1.52 3.46
C GLN A 224 -3.03 -0.58 2.25
N ALA A 225 -2.93 0.74 2.48
CA ALA A 225 -2.81 1.73 1.41
C ALA A 225 -1.62 1.45 0.49
N ALA A 226 -0.46 1.15 1.08
CA ALA A 226 0.74 0.80 0.33
C ALA A 226 0.56 -0.49 -0.48
N CYS A 227 -0.08 -1.52 0.09
CA CYS A 227 -0.39 -2.76 -0.64
C CYS A 227 -1.33 -2.51 -1.82
N CYS A 228 -2.35 -1.66 -1.63
CA CYS A 228 -3.25 -1.25 -2.70
C CYS A 228 -2.52 -0.47 -3.81
N ALA A 229 -1.59 0.40 -3.46
CA ALA A 229 -0.75 1.11 -4.43
C ALA A 229 0.09 0.11 -5.26
N ALA A 230 0.75 -0.85 -4.58
CA ALA A 230 1.56 -1.86 -5.27
C ALA A 230 0.71 -2.72 -6.21
N LEU A 231 -0.47 -3.16 -5.75
CA LEU A 231 -1.38 -3.90 -6.61
C LEU A 231 -1.88 -3.07 -7.79
N THR A 232 -2.16 -1.77 -7.59
CA THR A 232 -2.59 -0.86 -8.66
C THR A 232 -1.56 -0.76 -9.78
N GLU A 233 -0.28 -0.65 -9.42
CA GLU A 233 0.81 -0.65 -10.39
C GLU A 233 0.99 -2.03 -11.05
N LEU A 234 0.94 -3.11 -10.27
CA LEU A 234 1.08 -4.47 -10.79
C LEU A 234 -0.02 -4.83 -11.78
N VAL A 235 -1.27 -4.43 -11.54
CA VAL A 235 -2.40 -4.78 -12.44
C VAL A 235 -2.35 -4.07 -13.78
N LEU A 236 -1.49 -3.08 -13.99
CA LEU A 236 -1.27 -2.50 -15.33
C LEU A 236 -0.82 -3.55 -16.37
N ASN A 237 -0.35 -4.71 -15.93
CA ASN A 237 -0.08 -5.89 -16.75
C ASN A 237 -1.28 -6.85 -16.77
N ASP A 238 -1.78 -7.21 -17.96
CA ASP A 238 -2.95 -8.08 -18.14
C ASP A 238 -2.85 -9.43 -17.41
N ALA A 239 -1.68 -10.06 -17.39
CA ALA A 239 -1.49 -11.33 -16.70
C ALA A 239 -1.41 -11.17 -15.17
N ASN A 240 -0.94 -10.03 -14.67
CA ASN A 240 -1.04 -9.69 -13.25
C ASN A 240 -2.49 -9.40 -12.87
N ALA A 241 -3.22 -8.63 -13.70
CA ALA A 241 -4.64 -8.34 -13.50
C ALA A 241 -5.48 -9.62 -13.44
N GLN A 242 -5.23 -10.58 -14.35
CA GLN A 242 -5.87 -11.89 -14.30
C GLN A 242 -5.57 -12.63 -12.99
N GLN A 243 -4.32 -12.62 -12.50
CA GLN A 243 -3.97 -13.29 -11.26
C GLN A 243 -4.62 -12.63 -10.03
N VAL A 244 -4.69 -11.29 -9.99
CA VAL A 244 -5.42 -10.55 -8.94
C VAL A 244 -6.90 -10.90 -8.98
N VAL A 245 -7.52 -10.82 -10.16
CA VAL A 245 -8.93 -11.20 -10.35
C VAL A 245 -9.16 -12.65 -9.99
N GLN A 246 -8.25 -13.58 -10.25
CA GLN A 246 -8.40 -14.99 -9.87
C GLN A 246 -8.21 -15.20 -8.36
N ALA A 247 -7.30 -14.44 -7.74
CA ALA A 247 -7.06 -14.41 -6.29
C ALA A 247 -8.20 -13.70 -5.51
N GLU A 248 -9.03 -12.92 -6.18
CA GLU A 248 -10.20 -12.25 -5.62
C GLU A 248 -11.53 -12.85 -6.05
N ALA A 249 -11.61 -13.47 -7.23
CA ALA A 249 -12.63 -14.45 -7.60
C ALA A 249 -12.51 -15.70 -6.71
N LEU A 250 -11.40 -15.82 -5.99
CA LEU A 250 -11.27 -16.66 -4.81
C LEU A 250 -12.23 -16.28 -3.66
N LYS A 251 -12.85 -15.09 -3.68
CA LYS A 251 -14.07 -14.77 -2.89
C LYS A 251 -15.31 -15.49 -3.42
N GLY A 252 -15.36 -15.84 -4.71
CA GLY A 252 -16.36 -16.75 -5.27
C GLY A 252 -16.21 -18.19 -4.74
N TYR A 253 -15.03 -18.58 -4.25
CA TYR A 253 -14.82 -19.85 -3.53
C TYR A 253 -15.30 -19.82 -2.07
N ARG A 254 -16.02 -18.77 -1.63
CA ARG A 254 -16.82 -18.78 -0.39
C ARG A 254 -18.26 -19.28 -0.59
N LEU A 255 -18.60 -19.78 -1.78
CA LEU A 255 -19.92 -20.36 -2.04
C LEU A 255 -20.24 -21.53 -1.10
N PHE A 256 -19.23 -22.31 -0.72
CA PHE A 256 -19.37 -23.46 0.17
C PHE A 256 -18.28 -23.44 1.25
N PRO A 257 -18.55 -23.98 2.45
CA PRO A 257 -17.52 -24.44 3.39
C PRO A 257 -16.48 -25.34 2.69
N THR A 258 -15.24 -25.35 3.17
CA THR A 258 -14.10 -26.08 2.55
C THR A 258 -14.44 -27.54 2.23
N ASP A 259 -15.12 -28.20 3.16
CA ASP A 259 -15.49 -29.62 3.08
C ASP A 259 -16.54 -29.90 1.99
N LEU A 260 -17.42 -28.94 1.71
CA LEU A 260 -18.40 -29.02 0.63
C LEU A 260 -17.81 -28.60 -0.72
N PHE A 261 -16.84 -27.69 -0.68
CA PHE A 261 -16.15 -27.23 -1.87
C PHE A 261 -15.26 -28.33 -2.47
N GLU A 262 -14.59 -29.14 -1.64
CA GLU A 262 -13.81 -30.30 -2.09
C GLU A 262 -14.67 -31.28 -2.91
N ILE A 263 -15.84 -31.66 -2.39
CA ILE A 263 -16.80 -32.55 -3.08
C ILE A 263 -17.29 -31.92 -4.39
N PHE A 264 -17.57 -30.61 -4.37
CA PHE A 264 -18.00 -29.91 -5.57
C PHE A 264 -16.92 -29.90 -6.67
N ILE A 265 -15.64 -29.81 -6.29
CA ILE A 265 -14.50 -29.90 -7.22
C ILE A 265 -14.33 -31.32 -7.74
N ASP A 266 -14.47 -32.33 -6.88
CA ASP A 266 -14.34 -33.75 -7.25
C ASP A 266 -15.39 -34.21 -8.27
N ILE A 267 -16.58 -33.59 -8.27
CA ILE A 267 -17.62 -33.82 -9.29
C ILE A 267 -17.14 -33.37 -10.69
N GLY A 268 -16.27 -32.36 -10.76
CA GLY A 268 -15.75 -31.83 -12.02
C GLY A 268 -16.68 -30.85 -12.74
N HIS A 269 -16.21 -30.33 -13.89
CA HIS A 269 -16.87 -29.24 -14.59
C HIS A 269 -18.04 -29.73 -15.46
N TYR A 270 -19.26 -29.22 -15.21
CA TYR A 270 -20.45 -29.39 -16.06
C TYR A 270 -20.92 -30.85 -16.23
N VAL A 271 -20.95 -31.62 -15.15
CA VAL A 271 -21.58 -32.95 -15.14
C VAL A 271 -23.10 -32.81 -15.26
N ARG A 272 -23.69 -33.44 -16.29
CA ARG A 272 -25.14 -33.40 -16.54
C ARG A 272 -25.92 -34.44 -15.75
N ASP A 273 -25.22 -35.43 -15.21
CA ASP A 273 -25.81 -36.45 -14.37
C ASP A 273 -26.06 -35.89 -12.97
N ILE A 274 -27.33 -35.75 -12.61
CA ILE A 274 -27.76 -35.20 -11.32
C ILE A 274 -27.34 -36.14 -10.17
N ALA A 275 -27.20 -37.45 -10.43
CA ALA A 275 -26.77 -38.41 -9.42
C ALA A 275 -25.35 -38.13 -8.90
N ALA A 276 -24.49 -37.51 -9.72
CA ALA A 276 -23.14 -37.11 -9.30
C ALA A 276 -23.13 -36.06 -8.18
N TYR A 277 -24.24 -35.34 -7.97
CA TYR A 277 -24.37 -34.30 -6.94
C TYR A 277 -25.02 -34.80 -5.65
N GLU A 278 -25.40 -36.08 -5.55
CA GLU A 278 -26.14 -36.64 -4.41
C GLU A 278 -25.38 -36.43 -3.09
N GLU A 279 -24.08 -36.75 -3.05
CA GLU A 279 -23.25 -36.59 -1.86
C GLU A 279 -23.13 -35.13 -1.40
N LEU A 280 -22.99 -34.21 -2.36
CA LEU A 280 -22.94 -32.77 -2.09
C LEU A 280 -24.24 -32.27 -1.48
N VAL A 281 -25.38 -32.68 -2.03
CA VAL A 281 -26.72 -32.30 -1.54
C VAL A 281 -26.97 -32.88 -0.15
N SER A 282 -26.56 -34.12 0.11
CA SER A 282 -26.68 -34.74 1.43
C SER A 282 -25.89 -33.97 2.49
N LYS A 283 -24.64 -33.57 2.21
CA LYS A 283 -23.86 -32.77 3.17
C LYS A 283 -24.38 -31.33 3.31
N LEU A 284 -24.87 -30.72 2.24
CA LEU A 284 -25.48 -29.39 2.30
C LEU A 284 -26.72 -29.38 3.21
N ASN A 285 -27.55 -30.41 3.15
CA ASN A 285 -28.76 -30.55 3.98
C ASN A 285 -28.46 -30.84 5.46
N LEU A 286 -27.22 -31.19 5.81
CA LEU A 286 -26.79 -31.45 7.20
C LEU A 286 -26.18 -30.21 7.87
N LEU A 287 -26.00 -29.11 7.15
CA LEU A 287 -25.47 -27.85 7.70
C LEU A 287 -26.45 -27.19 8.66
N VAL A 288 -25.90 -26.42 9.60
CA VAL A 288 -26.71 -25.61 10.53
C VAL A 288 -27.25 -24.35 9.83
N GLU A 289 -28.32 -23.78 10.39
CA GLU A 289 -29.10 -22.70 9.77
C GLU A 289 -28.26 -21.44 9.46
N ASP A 290 -27.28 -21.12 10.33
CA ASP A 290 -26.35 -19.99 10.12
C ASP A 290 -25.39 -20.22 8.95
N GLU A 291 -24.91 -21.45 8.75
CA GLU A 291 -24.04 -21.80 7.63
C GLU A 291 -24.81 -21.77 6.31
N LEU A 292 -26.05 -22.25 6.31
CA LEU A 292 -26.96 -22.16 5.15
C LEU A 292 -27.28 -20.71 4.79
N ARG A 293 -27.51 -19.85 5.79
CA ARG A 293 -27.71 -18.40 5.59
C ARG A 293 -26.46 -17.76 4.99
N GLN A 294 -25.28 -18.08 5.50
CA GLN A 294 -24.02 -17.56 4.97
C GLN A 294 -23.79 -17.98 3.52
N ILE A 295 -24.08 -19.23 3.17
CA ILE A 295 -24.02 -19.73 1.78
C ILE A 295 -25.01 -18.97 0.89
N ALA A 296 -26.25 -18.77 1.34
CA ALA A 296 -27.26 -18.03 0.60
C ALA A 296 -26.85 -16.57 0.35
N GLU A 297 -26.32 -15.88 1.36
CA GLU A 297 -25.79 -14.52 1.24
C GLU A 297 -24.60 -14.46 0.27
N ASN A 298 -23.71 -15.46 0.31
CA ASN A 298 -22.56 -15.55 -0.59
C ASN A 298 -23.02 -15.77 -2.05
N ILE A 299 -23.99 -16.66 -2.29
CA ILE A 299 -24.62 -16.88 -3.60
C ILE A 299 -25.29 -15.60 -4.10
N GLU A 300 -26.02 -14.90 -3.23
CA GLU A 300 -26.70 -13.66 -3.58
C GLU A 300 -25.71 -12.53 -3.90
N SER A 301 -24.58 -12.46 -3.21
CA SER A 301 -23.53 -11.46 -3.45
C SER A 301 -22.87 -11.58 -4.83
N ILE A 302 -22.85 -12.79 -5.41
CA ILE A 302 -22.30 -13.04 -6.75
C ILE A 302 -23.38 -13.12 -7.84
N ASN A 303 -24.66 -13.03 -7.47
CA ASN A 303 -25.77 -13.13 -8.41
C ASN A 303 -25.80 -11.92 -9.37
N GLN A 304 -25.29 -12.12 -10.57
CA GLN A 304 -25.26 -11.09 -11.62
C GLN A 304 -26.64 -10.74 -12.17
N ASN A 305 -27.69 -11.48 -11.80
CA ASN A 305 -29.08 -11.24 -12.18
C ASN A 305 -29.91 -10.57 -11.07
N LYS A 306 -29.26 -9.96 -10.07
CA LYS A 306 -29.93 -9.20 -9.01
C LYS A 306 -30.87 -8.14 -9.58
N ALA A 307 -32.08 -8.06 -9.02
CA ALA A 307 -33.02 -7.01 -9.35
C ALA A 307 -32.41 -5.65 -8.96
N PRO A 308 -32.47 -4.64 -9.84
CA PRO A 308 -31.82 -3.37 -9.56
C PRO A 308 -32.48 -2.63 -8.39
N SER A 309 -31.65 -2.10 -7.50
CA SER A 309 -32.08 -1.42 -6.26
C SER A 309 -32.81 -0.11 -6.53
N LYS A 310 -32.35 0.64 -7.53
CA LYS A 310 -33.01 1.84 -8.07
C LYS A 310 -32.59 2.06 -9.52
N TYR A 311 -33.33 2.92 -10.22
CA TYR A 311 -32.95 3.38 -11.55
C TYR A 311 -32.56 4.85 -11.50
N ILE A 312 -31.46 5.19 -12.18
CA ILE A 312 -31.05 6.57 -12.42
C ILE A 312 -31.00 6.75 -13.95
N GLY A 313 -31.97 7.49 -14.48
CA GLY A 313 -32.20 7.60 -15.93
C GLY A 313 -32.35 6.21 -16.59
N ASN A 314 -31.45 5.91 -17.55
CA ASN A 314 -31.43 4.64 -18.28
C ASN A 314 -30.50 3.57 -17.66
N TYR A 315 -30.04 3.78 -16.44
CA TYR A 315 -29.12 2.89 -15.74
C TYR A 315 -29.79 2.23 -14.55
N ALA A 316 -29.66 0.91 -14.50
CA ALA A 316 -30.12 0.06 -13.42
C ALA A 316 -28.98 -0.05 -12.39
N ILE A 317 -29.21 0.35 -11.13
CA ILE A 317 -28.20 0.21 -10.08
C ILE A 317 -28.23 -1.22 -9.55
N LEU A 318 -27.08 -1.87 -9.59
CA LEU A 318 -26.90 -3.25 -9.16
C LEU A 318 -26.34 -3.30 -7.74
N ASP A 319 -25.24 -2.59 -7.49
CA ASP A 319 -24.56 -2.59 -6.19
C ASP A 319 -24.08 -1.18 -5.82
N HIS A 320 -23.99 -0.93 -4.51
CA HIS A 320 -23.30 0.22 -3.97
C HIS A 320 -21.81 -0.13 -3.78
N LEU A 321 -20.93 0.62 -4.43
CA LEU A 321 -19.49 0.37 -4.40
C LEU A 321 -18.82 1.16 -3.27
N GLY A 322 -19.30 2.37 -2.96
CA GLY A 322 -18.87 3.09 -1.77
C GLY A 322 -19.26 4.56 -1.76
N SER A 323 -19.03 5.22 -0.63
CA SER A 323 -19.43 6.62 -0.38
C SER A 323 -18.22 7.47 -0.01
N GLY A 324 -18.14 8.70 -0.51
CA GLY A 324 -17.10 9.67 -0.15
C GLY A 324 -17.65 11.08 0.10
N ALA A 325 -16.78 12.02 0.45
CA ALA A 325 -17.14 13.40 0.81
C ALA A 325 -17.98 14.15 -0.25
N PHE A 326 -17.88 13.72 -1.51
CA PHE A 326 -18.57 14.35 -2.64
C PHE A 326 -19.73 13.51 -3.17
N GLY A 327 -20.01 12.33 -2.61
CA GLY A 327 -21.16 11.49 -2.96
C GLY A 327 -20.84 10.00 -3.11
N CYS A 328 -21.72 9.25 -3.78
CA CYS A 328 -21.71 7.77 -3.78
C CYS A 328 -21.32 7.19 -5.14
N VAL A 329 -20.74 5.99 -5.15
CA VAL A 329 -20.37 5.23 -6.35
C VAL A 329 -21.16 3.94 -6.39
N TYR A 330 -21.71 3.61 -7.55
CA TYR A 330 -22.55 2.46 -7.78
C TYR A 330 -22.10 1.65 -8.99
N LYS A 331 -22.29 0.35 -8.94
CA LYS A 331 -22.22 -0.52 -10.11
C LYS A 331 -23.56 -0.45 -10.83
N VAL A 332 -23.54 -0.13 -12.11
CA VAL A 332 -24.76 0.07 -12.90
C VAL A 332 -24.72 -0.70 -14.22
N ARG A 333 -25.90 -1.03 -14.73
CA ARG A 333 -26.09 -1.63 -16.05
C ARG A 333 -26.96 -0.72 -16.90
N LYS A 334 -26.55 -0.45 -18.14
CA LYS A 334 -27.36 0.34 -19.08
C LYS A 334 -28.52 -0.52 -19.60
N ARG A 335 -29.75 -0.01 -19.63
CA ARG A 335 -30.92 -0.75 -20.13
C ARG A 335 -30.77 -1.29 -21.55
N SER A 336 -29.97 -0.64 -22.40
CA SER A 336 -29.79 -0.98 -23.80
C SER A 336 -28.60 -1.91 -24.09
N GLY A 337 -27.98 -2.52 -23.07
CA GLY A 337 -26.81 -3.38 -23.28
C GLY A 337 -26.41 -4.19 -22.04
N GLN A 338 -25.46 -5.11 -22.21
CA GLN A 338 -24.95 -5.94 -21.11
C GLN A 338 -23.76 -5.32 -20.36
N ASN A 339 -23.25 -4.17 -20.81
CA ASN A 339 -22.06 -3.57 -20.22
C ASN A 339 -22.32 -3.06 -18.80
N LEU A 340 -21.47 -3.50 -17.89
CA LEU A 340 -21.38 -3.04 -16.51
C LEU A 340 -20.50 -1.80 -16.44
N LEU A 341 -20.92 -0.83 -15.65
CA LEU A 341 -20.29 0.49 -15.55
C LEU A 341 -20.28 0.93 -14.08
N ALA A 342 -19.31 1.76 -13.69
CA ALA A 342 -19.32 2.44 -12.39
C ALA A 342 -19.88 3.87 -12.52
N MET A 343 -20.89 4.23 -11.73
CA MET A 343 -21.58 5.52 -11.71
C MET A 343 -21.32 6.27 -10.40
N LYS A 344 -20.86 7.52 -10.45
CA LYS A 344 -20.74 8.40 -9.27
C LYS A 344 -21.89 9.40 -9.25
N GLU A 345 -22.61 9.40 -8.15
CA GLU A 345 -23.61 10.40 -7.80
C GLU A 345 -22.92 11.48 -6.96
N VAL A 346 -22.91 12.74 -7.43
CA VAL A 346 -22.31 13.87 -6.71
C VAL A 346 -23.38 14.74 -6.08
N ASN A 347 -23.29 14.96 -4.77
CA ASN A 347 -24.27 15.77 -4.04
C ASN A 347 -23.94 17.27 -4.14
N LEU A 348 -24.77 18.01 -4.88
CA LEU A 348 -24.63 19.44 -5.12
C LEU A 348 -25.01 20.33 -3.92
N HIS A 349 -25.57 19.77 -2.86
CA HIS A 349 -25.84 20.50 -1.63
C HIS A 349 -24.59 20.65 -0.76
N ASN A 350 -23.47 20.04 -1.15
CA ASN A 350 -22.20 20.24 -0.46
C ASN A 350 -21.75 21.71 -0.62
N PRO A 351 -21.45 22.43 0.49
CA PRO A 351 -21.00 23.82 0.46
C PRO A 351 -19.80 24.07 -0.46
N ALA A 352 -18.99 23.04 -0.75
CA ALA A 352 -17.87 23.10 -1.68
C ALA A 352 -18.25 23.51 -3.11
N PHE A 353 -19.51 23.30 -3.52
CA PHE A 353 -19.99 23.68 -4.86
C PHE A 353 -20.65 25.07 -4.90
N GLY A 354 -20.72 25.78 -3.77
CA GLY A 354 -21.30 27.12 -3.66
C GLY A 354 -22.44 27.19 -2.64
N LYS A 355 -22.56 28.36 -2.01
CA LYS A 355 -23.56 28.64 -0.97
C LYS A 355 -24.94 28.95 -1.58
N ASP A 356 -24.95 29.65 -2.71
CA ASP A 356 -26.16 30.05 -3.41
C ASP A 356 -26.35 29.31 -4.74
N LYS A 357 -27.59 29.26 -5.24
CA LYS A 357 -27.95 28.56 -6.48
C LYS A 357 -27.10 28.99 -7.69
N LYS A 358 -26.79 30.28 -7.79
CA LYS A 358 -25.99 30.84 -8.90
C LYS A 358 -24.55 30.31 -8.91
N ASP A 359 -23.94 30.16 -7.74
CA ASP A 359 -22.59 29.62 -7.59
C ASP A 359 -22.57 28.13 -7.91
N ARG A 360 -23.58 27.39 -7.45
CA ARG A 360 -23.77 25.96 -7.77
C ARG A 360 -23.92 25.72 -9.26
N ASP A 361 -24.75 26.51 -9.93
CA ASP A 361 -24.97 26.41 -11.38
C ASP A 361 -23.71 26.78 -12.19
N SER A 362 -22.83 27.61 -11.64
CA SER A 362 -21.53 27.95 -12.23
C SER A 362 -20.53 26.80 -12.06
N SER A 363 -20.42 26.26 -10.84
CA SER A 363 -19.55 25.11 -10.53
C SER A 363 -19.93 23.87 -11.33
N VAL A 364 -21.23 23.58 -11.47
CA VAL A 364 -21.72 22.47 -12.31
C VAL A 364 -21.31 22.66 -13.77
N ARG A 365 -21.46 23.87 -14.33
CA ARG A 365 -21.04 24.15 -15.70
C ARG A 365 -19.54 23.95 -15.92
N ASN A 366 -18.72 24.41 -14.98
CA ASN A 366 -17.27 24.23 -15.04
C ASN A 366 -16.90 22.73 -15.02
N ILE A 367 -17.45 21.97 -14.09
CA ILE A 367 -17.24 20.52 -13.99
C ILE A 367 -17.65 19.82 -15.28
N VAL A 368 -18.84 20.12 -15.83
CA VAL A 368 -19.31 19.51 -17.08
C VAL A 368 -18.38 19.86 -18.25
N SER A 369 -17.89 21.10 -18.32
CA SER A 369 -16.96 21.52 -19.37
C SER A 369 -15.61 20.80 -19.29
N GLU A 370 -14.99 20.74 -18.11
CA GLU A 370 -13.71 20.02 -17.89
C GLU A 370 -13.84 18.54 -18.26
N LEU A 371 -14.93 17.91 -17.83
CA LEU A 371 -15.20 16.51 -18.12
C LEU A 371 -15.45 16.22 -19.60
N THR A 372 -16.01 17.20 -20.33
CA THR A 372 -16.21 17.10 -21.77
C THR A 372 -14.86 17.15 -22.50
N ILE A 373 -13.97 18.05 -22.07
CA ILE A 373 -12.60 18.16 -22.61
C ILE A 373 -11.82 16.86 -22.34
N ILE A 374 -11.86 16.36 -21.11
CA ILE A 374 -11.20 15.09 -20.73
C ILE A 374 -11.72 13.93 -21.58
N LYS A 375 -13.03 13.84 -21.78
CA LYS A 375 -13.63 12.79 -22.62
C LYS A 375 -13.11 12.81 -24.06
N GLU A 376 -12.93 13.99 -24.64
CA GLU A 376 -12.54 14.15 -26.04
C GLU A 376 -11.03 14.02 -26.25
N GLN A 377 -10.23 14.46 -25.29
CA GLN A 377 -8.76 14.53 -25.42
C GLN A 377 -8.01 13.37 -24.77
N LEU A 378 -8.59 12.68 -23.78
CA LEU A 378 -7.93 11.57 -23.06
C LEU A 378 -8.51 10.22 -23.49
N TYR A 379 -8.26 9.85 -24.75
CA TYR A 379 -8.50 8.51 -25.25
C TYR A 379 -7.24 7.67 -25.16
N HIS A 380 -7.10 6.88 -24.09
CA HIS A 380 -5.97 5.98 -23.92
C HIS A 380 -6.44 4.65 -23.31
N PRO A 381 -5.92 3.49 -23.76
CA PRO A 381 -6.31 2.18 -23.23
C PRO A 381 -6.12 2.04 -21.72
N ASN A 382 -5.16 2.77 -21.13
CA ASN A 382 -4.83 2.72 -19.70
C ASN A 382 -5.38 3.92 -18.88
N VAL A 383 -6.19 4.79 -19.47
CA VAL A 383 -6.80 5.93 -18.77
C VAL A 383 -8.29 5.67 -18.60
N VAL A 384 -8.83 6.04 -17.43
CA VAL A 384 -10.26 5.92 -17.12
C VAL A 384 -11.09 6.62 -18.20
N ARG A 385 -11.84 5.84 -18.97
CA ARG A 385 -12.64 6.39 -20.07
C ARG A 385 -13.92 7.03 -19.55
N TYR A 386 -14.12 8.30 -19.88
CA TYR A 386 -15.34 9.05 -19.59
C TYR A 386 -16.38 8.83 -20.69
N TYR A 387 -17.56 8.30 -20.36
CA TYR A 387 -18.61 8.08 -21.36
C TYR A 387 -19.66 9.18 -21.39
N LYS A 388 -20.25 9.53 -20.25
CA LYS A 388 -21.37 10.47 -20.19
C LYS A 388 -21.52 11.12 -18.82
N THR A 389 -21.92 12.38 -18.84
CA THR A 389 -22.38 13.15 -17.68
C THR A 389 -23.82 13.57 -17.92
N PHE A 390 -24.66 13.52 -16.89
CA PHE A 390 -26.04 14.02 -16.97
C PHE A 390 -26.49 14.52 -15.59
N LEU A 391 -27.48 15.40 -15.61
CA LEU A 391 -28.02 16.05 -14.41
C LEU A 391 -29.42 15.50 -14.15
N GLU A 392 -29.68 15.01 -12.94
CA GLU A 392 -30.95 14.40 -12.57
C GLU A 392 -31.46 15.04 -11.27
N THR A 393 -32.54 15.82 -11.39
CA THR A 393 -33.40 16.46 -10.36
C THR A 393 -32.78 17.24 -9.20
N GLN A 394 -31.60 16.90 -8.66
CA GLN A 394 -30.83 17.62 -7.63
C GLN A 394 -29.38 17.09 -7.41
N ALA A 395 -28.89 16.16 -8.24
CA ALA A 395 -27.54 15.62 -8.20
C ALA A 395 -26.91 15.61 -9.60
N VAL A 396 -25.58 15.80 -9.69
CA VAL A 396 -24.85 15.51 -10.94
C VAL A 396 -24.45 14.06 -10.90
N VAL A 397 -24.86 13.31 -11.91
CA VAL A 397 -24.47 11.92 -12.08
C VAL A 397 -23.36 11.89 -13.12
N VAL A 398 -22.16 11.55 -12.68
CA VAL A 398 -20.97 11.49 -13.52
C VAL A 398 -20.43 10.05 -13.50
N PHE A 399 -19.73 9.68 -14.57
CA PHE A 399 -18.87 8.49 -14.72
C PHE A 399 -19.58 7.20 -15.13
N LEU A 400 -18.98 6.51 -16.09
CA LEU A 400 -19.23 5.12 -16.47
C LEU A 400 -17.84 4.57 -16.78
N VAL A 401 -17.27 3.73 -15.92
CA VAL A 401 -15.97 3.10 -16.18
C VAL A 401 -16.22 1.71 -16.76
N ALA A 402 -15.65 1.40 -17.92
CA ALA A 402 -15.62 0.07 -18.48
C ALA A 402 -14.21 -0.52 -18.33
N SER A 403 -13.94 -1.13 -17.18
CA SER A 403 -13.01 -2.26 -17.07
C SER A 403 -13.17 -2.88 -15.67
N ASN A 404 -13.09 -4.20 -15.59
CA ASN A 404 -13.21 -4.97 -14.34
C ASN A 404 -12.10 -4.63 -13.30
N MET A 405 -11.10 -3.84 -13.69
CA MET A 405 -9.87 -3.55 -12.93
C MET A 405 -9.98 -2.31 -12.03
N LEU A 406 -10.88 -1.37 -12.36
CA LEU A 406 -10.96 -0.06 -11.70
C LEU A 406 -11.90 0.01 -10.50
N LEU A 407 -12.80 -0.97 -10.34
CA LEU A 407 -13.61 -1.09 -9.12
C LEU A 407 -12.74 -1.34 -7.88
N PHE A 408 -11.60 -2.01 -8.06
CA PHE A 408 -10.72 -2.41 -6.97
C PHE A 408 -9.88 -1.25 -6.44
N VAL A 409 -9.26 -0.48 -7.34
CA VAL A 409 -8.51 0.74 -7.02
C VAL A 409 -9.42 1.77 -6.34
N TRP A 410 -10.68 1.86 -6.77
CA TRP A 410 -11.64 2.78 -6.18
C TRP A 410 -12.16 2.30 -4.80
N ASN A 411 -12.39 1.00 -4.61
CA ASN A 411 -12.72 0.44 -3.29
C ASN A 411 -11.57 0.62 -2.29
N ALA A 412 -10.33 0.42 -2.72
CA ALA A 412 -9.15 0.66 -1.88
C ALA A 412 -9.03 2.13 -1.43
N LEU A 413 -9.24 3.08 -2.34
CA LEU A 413 -9.24 4.51 -2.02
C LEU A 413 -10.42 4.94 -1.14
N LEU A 414 -11.59 4.28 -1.24
CA LEU A 414 -12.76 4.57 -0.40
C LEU A 414 -12.68 3.92 0.99
N VAL A 415 -12.07 2.75 1.13
CA VAL A 415 -11.84 2.12 2.45
C VAL A 415 -10.93 3.00 3.32
N LEU A 416 -9.94 3.67 2.70
CA LEU A 416 -9.08 4.64 3.39
C LEU A 416 -9.81 5.94 3.80
N SER A 417 -10.98 6.24 3.21
CA SER A 417 -11.80 7.39 3.61
C SER A 417 -12.99 7.02 4.52
N SER A 418 -13.12 5.75 4.91
CA SER A 418 -14.32 5.21 5.55
C SER A 418 -14.02 4.65 6.94
N ASN A 419 -13.76 5.52 7.94
CA ASN A 419 -14.31 5.40 9.29
C ASN A 419 -14.01 6.63 10.19
N PRO A 420 -14.82 6.84 11.26
CA PRO A 420 -15.15 8.16 11.77
C PRO A 420 -13.99 8.78 12.54
N THR A 421 -13.71 10.05 12.27
CA THR A 421 -12.81 10.86 13.10
C THR A 421 -13.34 10.89 14.55
N PRO A 422 -12.53 10.53 15.55
CA PRO A 422 -12.82 10.84 16.95
C PRO A 422 -12.95 12.37 17.12
N PRO A 423 -13.86 12.84 17.99
CA PRO A 423 -14.11 14.26 18.13
C PRO A 423 -12.92 14.95 18.82
N GLY A 424 -12.27 15.88 18.11
CA GLY A 424 -11.39 16.89 18.72
C GLY A 424 -9.94 16.93 18.22
N GLY A 425 -9.62 17.95 17.42
CA GLY A 425 -8.28 18.42 17.01
C GLY A 425 -7.93 18.07 15.56
N ILE A 426 -7.89 18.96 14.56
CA ILE A 426 -7.78 20.43 14.50
C ILE A 426 -8.76 20.90 13.41
N PHE A 427 -10.00 21.23 13.78
CA PHE A 427 -10.89 22.21 13.14
C PHE A 427 -12.11 22.34 14.07
N ASP A 428 -11.88 22.88 15.26
CA ASP A 428 -12.97 23.34 16.13
C ASP A 428 -13.42 24.72 15.65
N VAL A 429 -14.68 24.83 15.22
CA VAL A 429 -15.47 26.05 15.43
C VAL A 429 -16.79 25.63 16.07
N HIS A 430 -16.88 25.91 17.36
CA HIS A 430 -18.07 25.83 18.20
C HIS A 430 -19.27 26.62 17.65
N ILE A 431 -20.48 26.18 18.03
CA ILE A 431 -21.59 26.94 18.66
C ILE A 431 -22.70 25.89 18.94
N THR A 432 -22.79 25.34 20.15
CA THR A 432 -23.71 25.73 21.26
C THR A 432 -25.20 25.84 20.91
N SER A 433 -25.99 25.03 21.64
CA SER A 433 -27.36 25.25 22.16
C SER A 433 -28.53 25.57 21.21
N GLY A 434 -29.45 24.60 21.10
CA GLY A 434 -30.78 24.65 21.72
C GLY A 434 -31.86 25.61 21.16
N VAL A 435 -33.07 25.04 21.06
CA VAL A 435 -34.44 25.61 20.90
C VAL A 435 -35.03 25.14 19.55
N PHE A 436 -35.86 24.09 19.47
CA PHE A 436 -36.57 23.26 20.45
C PHE A 436 -36.38 21.76 20.16
#